data_AF-A0A6B3CLU0-F1
#
_entry.id   AF-A0A6B3CLU0-F1
#
_cell.length_a   1.000
_cell.length_b   1.000
_cell.length_c   1.000
_cell.angle_alpha   90.00
_cell.angle_beta   90.00
_cell.angle_gamma   90.00
#
_symmetry.space_group_name_H-M   'P 1'
#
loop_
_entity.id
_entity.type
_entity.pdbx_description
1 polymer ?
#
loop_
_entity_poly.entity_id
_entity_poly.type
_entity_poly.pdbx_seq_one_letter_code
_entity_poly.pdbx_strand_id
1 'polypeptide(L)'
;NDDDLTYCKTRFDDTSLATLREHLGAVSDPLARALCWSALWNMARDALLPARDFAALVLRFAGRESDIGVLQMLHAWADSALVHYAAPDWRETGGRLLAEGALRELREAAPGSEQQLAWARFFASVAAEEADLAVLRGLLEGTEKIDGLEVDQELRWTFLTPLSAHGVVDGAVLVAELARDDTASGKRHQVRCLASRPSDVVKAQ
;
A
#
# COMPACT_ATOMS: atom_id res chain seq x y z
N ASN A 1 14.73 -18.87 -16.24
CA ASN A 1 14.06 -19.20 -14.97
C ASN A 1 12.71 -18.50 -14.93
N ASP A 2 12.03 -18.53 -16.07
CA ASP A 2 10.75 -17.92 -16.41
C ASP A 2 9.59 -18.83 -16.01
N ASP A 3 9.81 -20.15 -16.00
CA ASP A 3 8.92 -21.16 -15.41
C ASP A 3 9.27 -21.50 -13.94
N ASP A 4 10.11 -20.70 -13.29
CA ASP A 4 10.59 -20.89 -11.90
C ASP A 4 11.15 -22.30 -11.57
N LEU A 5 11.81 -22.94 -12.54
CA LEU A 5 12.32 -24.31 -12.40
C LEU A 5 13.63 -24.42 -11.58
N THR A 6 14.16 -23.31 -11.08
CA THR A 6 15.42 -23.27 -10.33
C THR A 6 15.36 -22.24 -9.21
N TYR A 7 15.85 -22.64 -8.03
CA TYR A 7 16.03 -21.71 -6.92
C TYR A 7 17.26 -20.83 -7.15
N CYS A 8 17.06 -19.64 -7.71
CA CYS A 8 18.12 -18.67 -7.95
C CYS A 8 17.62 -17.22 -7.79
N LYS A 9 18.56 -16.30 -7.59
CA LYS A 9 18.29 -14.87 -7.67
C LYS A 9 18.65 -14.38 -9.07
N THR A 10 17.65 -13.98 -9.84
CA THR A 10 17.84 -13.39 -11.16
C THR A 10 18.14 -11.89 -11.07
N ARG A 11 18.91 -11.39 -12.03
CA ARG A 11 19.20 -9.96 -12.21
C ARG A 11 19.13 -9.66 -13.70
N PHE A 12 18.62 -8.48 -14.03
CA PHE A 12 18.56 -8.00 -15.39
C PHE A 12 19.84 -7.24 -15.73
N ASP A 13 20.39 -7.49 -16.91
CA ASP A 13 21.36 -6.58 -17.52
C ASP A 13 20.69 -5.25 -17.89
N ASP A 14 21.51 -4.26 -18.27
CA ASP A 14 21.04 -2.90 -18.55
C ASP A 14 19.98 -2.85 -19.68
N THR A 15 20.11 -3.70 -20.70
CA THR A 15 19.18 -3.73 -21.83
C THR A 15 17.83 -4.32 -21.41
N SER A 16 17.87 -5.41 -20.66
CA SER A 16 16.70 -6.10 -20.12
C SER A 16 15.96 -5.22 -19.12
N LEU A 17 16.69 -4.52 -18.24
CA LEU A 17 16.12 -3.58 -17.28
C LEU A 17 15.47 -2.38 -17.98
N ALA A 18 16.13 -1.80 -18.99
CA ALA A 18 15.55 -0.72 -19.79
C ALA A 18 14.24 -1.17 -20.47
N THR A 19 14.23 -2.38 -21.03
CA THR A 19 13.04 -2.97 -21.66
C THR A 19 11.90 -3.13 -20.65
N LEU A 20 12.18 -3.70 -19.47
CA LEU A 20 11.15 -3.88 -18.43
C LEU A 20 10.62 -2.56 -17.91
N ARG A 21 11.46 -1.52 -17.80
CA ARG A 21 11.01 -0.20 -17.37
C ARG A 21 9.89 0.37 -18.23
N GLU A 22 9.85 -0.01 -19.51
CA GLU A 22 8.86 0.47 -20.48
C GLU A 22 7.72 -0.52 -20.73
N HIS A 23 8.00 -1.82 -20.61
CA HIS A 23 7.12 -2.87 -21.15
C HIS A 23 6.75 -3.96 -20.13
N LEU A 24 7.03 -3.81 -18.83
CA LEU A 24 6.68 -4.82 -17.83
C LEU A 24 5.18 -5.22 -17.88
N GLY A 25 4.28 -4.24 -18.07
CA GLY A 25 2.85 -4.51 -18.23
C GLY A 25 2.44 -5.23 -19.53
N ALA A 26 3.36 -5.47 -20.47
CA ALA A 26 3.13 -6.25 -21.68
C ALA A 26 3.49 -7.74 -21.53
N VAL A 27 4.14 -8.13 -20.42
CA VAL A 27 4.41 -9.54 -20.11
C VAL A 27 3.08 -10.22 -19.77
N SER A 28 2.57 -11.04 -20.69
CA SER A 28 1.25 -11.66 -20.56
C SER A 28 1.21 -12.81 -19.57
N ASP A 29 2.29 -13.59 -19.50
CA ASP A 29 2.37 -14.72 -18.58
C ASP A 29 2.48 -14.24 -17.12
N PRO A 30 1.54 -14.62 -16.23
CA PRO A 30 1.52 -14.15 -14.85
C PRO A 30 2.75 -14.59 -14.05
N LEU A 31 3.26 -15.81 -14.28
CA LEU A 31 4.42 -16.33 -13.55
C LEU A 31 5.70 -15.58 -13.96
N ALA A 32 5.93 -15.41 -15.27
CA ALA A 32 7.06 -14.65 -15.79
C ALA A 32 7.02 -13.19 -15.30
N ARG A 33 5.83 -12.57 -15.23
CA ARG A 33 5.68 -11.21 -14.70
C ARG A 33 5.96 -11.15 -13.20
N ALA A 34 5.48 -12.11 -12.41
CA ALA A 34 5.80 -12.21 -10.99
C ALA A 34 7.32 -12.38 -10.74
N LEU A 35 8.00 -13.16 -11.57
CA LEU A 35 9.45 -13.32 -11.53
C LEU A 35 10.19 -12.04 -11.91
N CYS A 36 9.68 -11.26 -12.86
CA CYS A 36 10.21 -9.94 -13.17
C CYS A 36 10.09 -9.00 -11.96
N TRP A 37 8.94 -8.98 -11.28
CA TRP A 37 8.75 -8.21 -10.05
C TRP A 37 9.72 -8.63 -8.95
N SER A 38 9.85 -9.94 -8.72
CA SER A 38 10.79 -10.49 -7.74
C SER A 38 12.23 -10.06 -8.04
N ALA A 39 12.66 -10.13 -9.29
CA ALA A 39 13.99 -9.70 -9.73
C ALA A 39 14.20 -8.18 -9.54
N LEU A 40 13.22 -7.34 -9.89
CA LEU A 40 13.28 -5.89 -9.68
C LEU A 40 13.39 -5.53 -8.20
N TRP A 41 12.58 -6.16 -7.34
CA TRP A 41 12.67 -5.97 -5.90
C TRP A 41 14.02 -6.41 -5.32
N ASN A 42 14.50 -7.56 -5.79
CA ASN A 42 15.82 -8.09 -5.45
C ASN A 42 16.96 -7.15 -5.83
N MET A 43 16.88 -6.49 -6.99
CA MET A 43 17.84 -5.47 -7.42
C MET A 43 17.74 -4.20 -6.56
N ALA A 44 16.53 -3.78 -6.15
CA ALA A 44 16.36 -2.64 -5.25
C ALA A 44 17.02 -2.89 -3.88
N ARG A 45 16.79 -4.07 -3.30
CA ARG A 45 17.41 -4.47 -2.02
C ARG A 45 18.93 -4.61 -2.09
N ASP A 46 19.46 -4.96 -3.26
CA ASP A 46 20.91 -5.08 -3.53
C ASP A 46 21.56 -3.74 -3.92
N ALA A 47 20.82 -2.63 -3.88
CA ALA A 47 21.27 -1.31 -4.33
C ALA A 47 21.71 -1.25 -5.81
N LEU A 48 21.17 -2.14 -6.65
CA LEU A 48 21.37 -2.16 -8.11
C LEU A 48 20.26 -1.42 -8.87
N LEU A 49 19.13 -1.17 -8.22
CA LEU A 49 18.02 -0.35 -8.73
C LEU A 49 17.65 0.69 -7.65
N PRO A 50 17.60 1.99 -7.95
CA PRO A 50 17.15 2.97 -6.97
C PRO A 50 15.73 2.68 -6.46
N ALA A 51 15.48 2.81 -5.16
CA ALA A 51 14.16 2.57 -4.57
C ALA A 51 13.05 3.41 -5.23
N ARG A 52 13.37 4.66 -5.60
CA ARG A 52 12.46 5.54 -6.34
C ARG A 52 12.07 4.99 -7.71
N ASP A 53 12.99 4.33 -8.40
CA ASP A 53 12.74 3.73 -9.71
C ASP A 53 11.86 2.49 -9.54
N PHE A 54 12.11 1.68 -8.51
CA PHE A 54 11.25 0.55 -8.18
C PHE A 54 9.82 0.99 -7.85
N ALA A 55 9.65 2.00 -6.97
CA ALA A 55 8.35 2.56 -6.64
C ALA A 55 7.63 3.12 -7.89
N ALA A 56 8.36 3.79 -8.79
CA ALA A 56 7.81 4.27 -10.06
C ALA A 56 7.32 3.13 -10.96
N LEU A 57 8.01 1.97 -10.96
CA LEU A 57 7.55 0.79 -11.70
C LEU A 57 6.27 0.22 -11.10
N VAL A 58 6.19 0.09 -9.77
CA VAL A 58 4.97 -0.36 -9.08
C VAL A 58 3.81 0.57 -9.44
N LEU A 59 3.98 1.88 -9.30
CA LEU A 59 2.97 2.89 -9.65
C LEU A 59 2.52 2.84 -11.11
N ARG A 60 3.40 2.41 -12.02
CA ARG A 60 3.10 2.37 -13.45
C ARG A 60 2.39 1.09 -13.87
N PHE A 61 2.65 -0.03 -13.21
CA PHE A 61 2.26 -1.35 -13.73
C PHE A 61 1.44 -2.22 -12.76
N ALA A 62 1.45 -1.95 -11.45
CA ALA A 62 0.78 -2.80 -10.47
C ALA A 62 -0.76 -2.81 -10.64
N GLY A 63 -1.36 -1.73 -11.13
CA GLY A 63 -2.79 -1.67 -11.45
C GLY A 63 -3.27 -2.73 -12.46
N ARG A 64 -2.35 -3.23 -13.29
CA ARG A 64 -2.62 -4.27 -14.30
C ARG A 64 -2.33 -5.68 -13.79
N GLU A 65 -1.91 -5.83 -12.54
CA GLU A 65 -1.60 -7.14 -11.99
C GLU A 65 -2.88 -7.94 -11.76
N SER A 66 -2.94 -9.13 -12.37
CA SER A 66 -4.11 -10.00 -12.30
C SER A 66 -4.12 -10.86 -11.05
N ASP A 67 -2.94 -11.22 -10.53
CA ASP A 67 -2.83 -12.04 -9.33
C ASP A 67 -2.87 -11.18 -8.06
N ILE A 68 -3.86 -11.43 -7.20
CA ILE A 68 -4.06 -10.65 -5.98
C ILE A 68 -2.90 -10.78 -4.98
N GLY A 69 -2.28 -11.96 -4.91
CA GLY A 69 -1.13 -12.20 -4.04
C GLY A 69 0.09 -11.41 -4.49
N VAL A 70 0.32 -11.34 -5.81
CA VAL A 70 1.39 -10.50 -6.38
C VAL A 70 1.10 -9.03 -6.14
N LEU A 71 -0.13 -8.56 -6.35
CA LEU A 71 -0.49 -7.16 -6.08
C LEU A 71 -0.24 -6.76 -4.62
N GLN A 72 -0.69 -7.59 -3.66
CA GLN A 72 -0.47 -7.33 -2.23
C GLN A 72 1.02 -7.34 -1.85
N MET A 73 1.80 -8.24 -2.47
CA MET A 73 3.24 -8.27 -2.31
C MET A 73 3.89 -6.99 -2.86
N LEU A 74 3.44 -6.47 -4.00
CA LEU A 74 3.93 -5.20 -4.56
C LEU A 74 3.63 -4.02 -3.66
N HIS A 75 2.44 -3.97 -3.04
CA HIS A 75 2.11 -2.94 -2.04
C HIS A 75 3.08 -2.98 -0.85
N ALA A 76 3.32 -4.17 -0.29
CA ALA A 76 4.26 -4.33 0.82
C ALA A 76 5.70 -3.96 0.43
N TRP A 77 6.13 -4.28 -0.80
CA TRP A 77 7.46 -3.91 -1.30
C TRP A 77 7.58 -2.42 -1.61
N ALA A 78 6.54 -1.77 -2.11
CA ALA A 78 6.53 -0.33 -2.34
C ALA A 78 6.65 0.45 -1.02
N ASP A 79 5.91 0.04 0.00
CA ASP A 79 6.04 0.58 1.36
C ASP A 79 7.46 0.34 1.91
N SER A 80 7.96 -0.90 1.82
CA SER A 80 9.32 -1.24 2.25
C SER A 80 10.39 -0.44 1.52
N ALA A 81 10.25 -0.24 0.20
CA ALA A 81 11.13 0.59 -0.62
C ALA A 81 11.15 2.04 -0.10
N LEU A 82 9.99 2.60 0.22
CA LEU A 82 9.86 3.96 0.74
C LEU A 82 10.48 4.09 2.14
N VAL A 83 10.16 3.19 3.05
CA VAL A 83 10.55 3.31 4.47
C VAL A 83 12.03 2.98 4.67
N HIS A 84 12.53 1.94 4.00
CA HIS A 84 13.85 1.37 4.30
C HIS A 84 14.93 1.68 3.26
N TYR A 85 14.57 1.91 2.00
CA TYR A 85 15.54 2.00 0.91
C TYR A 85 15.57 3.37 0.21
N ALA A 86 14.53 4.19 0.35
CA ALA A 86 14.52 5.53 -0.21
C ALA A 86 15.46 6.47 0.54
N ALA A 87 16.11 7.34 -0.23
CA ALA A 87 16.90 8.44 0.30
C ALA A 87 16.00 9.35 1.16
N PRO A 88 16.46 9.81 2.35
CA PRO A 88 15.62 10.54 3.30
C PRO A 88 14.93 11.77 2.71
N ASP A 89 15.62 12.48 1.82
CA ASP A 89 15.16 13.68 1.11
C ASP A 89 14.08 13.39 0.05
N TRP A 90 13.94 12.14 -0.39
CA TRP A 90 12.91 11.73 -1.35
C TRP A 90 11.66 11.12 -0.69
N ARG A 91 11.71 10.73 0.59
CA ARG A 91 10.62 9.98 1.24
C ARG A 91 9.28 10.70 1.23
N GLU A 92 9.26 12.00 1.49
CA GLU A 92 8.02 12.79 1.43
C GLU A 92 7.43 12.78 0.02
N THR A 93 8.27 12.99 -1.00
CA THR A 93 7.84 12.93 -2.40
C THR A 93 7.34 11.53 -2.78
N GLY A 94 8.04 10.48 -2.37
CA GLY A 94 7.67 9.10 -2.64
C GLY A 94 6.35 8.71 -1.97
N GLY A 95 6.14 9.11 -0.70
CA GLY A 95 4.90 8.88 0.03
C GLY A 95 3.69 9.51 -0.66
N ARG A 96 3.81 10.79 -1.04
CA ARG A 96 2.78 11.50 -1.80
C ARG A 96 2.45 10.80 -3.12
N LEU A 97 3.47 10.40 -3.89
CA LEU A 97 3.26 9.71 -5.17
C LEU A 97 2.58 8.33 -4.99
N LEU A 98 2.92 7.60 -3.93
CA LEU A 98 2.26 6.33 -3.59
C LEU A 98 0.81 6.53 -3.18
N ALA A 99 0.49 7.54 -2.37
CA ALA A 99 -0.88 7.86 -1.97
C ALA A 99 -1.73 8.28 -3.17
N GLU A 100 -1.24 9.21 -3.99
CA GLU A 100 -1.89 9.63 -5.23
C GLU A 100 -2.14 8.44 -6.15
N GLY A 101 -1.16 7.54 -6.30
CA GLY A 101 -1.27 6.33 -7.11
C GLY A 101 -2.30 5.34 -6.59
N ALA A 102 -2.21 5.02 -5.30
CA ALA A 102 -3.14 4.09 -4.65
C ALA A 102 -4.58 4.57 -4.72
N LEU A 103 -4.83 5.88 -4.57
CA LEU A 103 -6.17 6.45 -4.69
C LEU A 103 -6.70 6.40 -6.13
N ARG A 104 -5.86 6.64 -7.14
CA ARG A 104 -6.25 6.47 -8.54
C ARG A 104 -6.64 5.02 -8.83
N GLU A 105 -5.77 4.09 -8.48
CA GLU A 105 -5.99 2.66 -8.72
C GLU A 105 -7.19 2.11 -7.94
N LEU A 106 -7.41 2.59 -6.71
CA LEU A 106 -8.63 2.28 -5.95
C LEU A 106 -9.91 2.70 -6.71
N ARG A 107 -9.90 3.87 -7.36
CA ARG A 107 -11.04 4.38 -8.13
C ARG A 107 -11.21 3.71 -9.49
N GLU A 108 -10.12 3.21 -10.08
CA GLU A 108 -10.10 2.54 -11.38
C GLU A 108 -10.34 1.02 -11.30
N ALA A 109 -10.04 0.41 -10.16
CA ALA A 109 -10.24 -1.01 -9.93
C ALA A 109 -11.70 -1.44 -10.16
N ALA A 110 -11.89 -2.69 -10.62
CA ALA A 110 -13.21 -3.23 -10.85
C ALA A 110 -14.06 -3.17 -9.55
N PRO A 111 -15.28 -2.61 -9.58
CA PRO A 111 -16.13 -2.48 -8.39
C PRO A 111 -16.35 -3.82 -7.69
N GLY A 112 -16.12 -3.86 -6.37
CA GLY A 112 -16.28 -5.06 -5.54
C GLY A 112 -15.19 -6.12 -5.70
N SER A 113 -14.11 -5.83 -6.43
CA SER A 113 -13.00 -6.76 -6.62
C SER A 113 -12.05 -6.81 -5.42
N GLU A 114 -11.32 -7.93 -5.30
CA GLU A 114 -10.25 -8.07 -4.29
C GLU A 114 -9.12 -7.05 -4.51
N GLN A 115 -8.84 -6.68 -5.77
CA GLN A 115 -7.90 -5.64 -6.14
C GLN A 115 -8.35 -4.27 -5.60
N GLN A 116 -9.64 -3.94 -5.73
CA GLN A 116 -10.18 -2.70 -5.18
C GLN A 116 -9.98 -2.63 -3.66
N LEU A 117 -10.27 -3.73 -2.94
CA LEU A 117 -10.02 -3.80 -1.50
C LEU A 117 -8.52 -3.70 -1.16
N ALA A 118 -7.64 -4.33 -1.95
CA ALA A 118 -6.20 -4.25 -1.76
C ALA A 118 -5.67 -2.81 -1.95
N TRP A 119 -6.17 -2.09 -2.95
CA TRP A 119 -5.83 -0.69 -3.17
C TRP A 119 -6.38 0.23 -2.07
N ALA A 120 -7.57 -0.04 -1.53
CA ALA A 120 -8.12 0.70 -0.39
C ALA A 120 -7.22 0.58 0.85
N ARG A 121 -6.78 -0.65 1.15
CA ARG A 121 -5.86 -0.92 2.26
C ARG A 121 -4.50 -0.27 2.04
N PHE A 122 -3.97 -0.34 0.81
CA PHE A 122 -2.69 0.28 0.48
C PHE A 122 -2.75 1.80 0.56
N PHE A 123 -3.79 2.42 0.01
CA PHE A 123 -4.03 3.86 0.14
C PHE A 123 -4.05 4.27 1.61
N ALA A 124 -4.78 3.55 2.46
CA ALA A 124 -4.79 3.83 3.90
C ALA A 124 -3.41 3.69 4.56
N SER A 125 -2.55 2.78 4.10
CA SER A 125 -1.20 2.63 4.66
C SER A 125 -0.23 3.75 4.28
N VAL A 126 -0.45 4.42 3.13
CA VAL A 126 0.45 5.48 2.63
C VAL A 126 -0.15 6.89 2.73
N ALA A 127 -1.43 7.01 3.08
CA ALA A 127 -2.13 8.28 3.27
C ALA A 127 -1.47 9.10 4.37
N ALA A 128 -1.04 10.31 4.03
CA ALA A 128 -0.33 11.19 4.96
C ALA A 128 -0.75 12.66 4.85
N GLU A 129 -1.23 13.09 3.67
CA GLU A 129 -1.64 14.48 3.46
C GLU A 129 -3.06 14.74 3.95
N GLU A 130 -3.38 16.00 4.23
CA GLU A 130 -4.72 16.40 4.69
C GLU A 130 -5.82 15.95 3.71
N ALA A 131 -5.55 16.01 2.40
CA ALA A 131 -6.48 15.55 1.37
C ALA A 131 -6.70 14.03 1.42
N ASP A 132 -5.65 13.23 1.65
CA ASP A 132 -5.76 11.78 1.77
C ASP A 132 -6.60 11.39 2.99
N LEU A 133 -6.28 12.03 4.12
CA LEU A 133 -6.97 11.78 5.39
C LEU A 133 -8.44 12.24 5.33
N ALA A 134 -8.74 13.31 4.57
CA ALA A 134 -10.10 13.73 4.32
C ALA A 134 -10.90 12.67 3.54
N VAL A 135 -10.28 12.02 2.54
CA VAL A 135 -10.90 10.91 1.79
C VAL A 135 -11.20 9.72 2.71
N LEU A 136 -10.22 9.28 3.52
CA LEU A 136 -10.41 8.17 4.46
C LEU A 136 -11.53 8.45 5.46
N ARG A 137 -11.58 9.67 6.01
CA ARG A 137 -12.67 10.10 6.90
C ARG A 137 -14.01 10.12 6.17
N GLY A 138 -14.04 10.65 4.95
CA GLY A 138 -15.25 10.71 4.14
C GLY A 138 -15.84 9.32 3.86
N LEU A 139 -14.97 8.34 3.57
CA LEU A 139 -15.36 6.95 3.36
C LEU A 139 -15.88 6.30 4.66
N LEU A 140 -15.27 6.59 5.81
CA LEU A 140 -15.74 6.10 7.12
C LEU A 140 -17.11 6.65 7.52
N GLU A 141 -17.36 7.92 7.21
CA GLU A 141 -18.59 8.66 7.54
C GLU A 141 -19.70 8.47 6.49
N GLY A 142 -19.36 7.92 5.32
CA GLY A 142 -20.27 7.75 4.19
C GLY A 142 -20.57 9.03 3.42
N THR A 143 -19.80 10.10 3.65
CA THR A 143 -19.89 11.38 2.92
C THR A 143 -19.10 11.35 1.61
N GLU A 144 -18.13 10.44 1.48
CA GLU A 144 -17.49 10.03 0.23
C GLU A 144 -17.85 8.58 -0.09
N LYS A 145 -17.95 8.23 -1.37
CA LYS A 145 -18.26 6.88 -1.85
C LYS A 145 -17.40 6.54 -3.06
N ILE A 146 -16.90 5.31 -3.08
CA ILE A 146 -16.28 4.68 -4.25
C ILE A 146 -17.18 3.50 -4.63
N ASP A 147 -17.57 3.43 -5.90
CA ASP A 147 -18.50 2.40 -6.37
C ASP A 147 -17.92 0.99 -6.14
N GLY A 148 -18.75 0.10 -5.60
CA GLY A 148 -18.37 -1.28 -5.23
C GLY A 148 -17.48 -1.42 -3.98
N LEU A 149 -16.95 -0.34 -3.40
CA LEU A 149 -16.14 -0.44 -2.18
C LEU A 149 -17.04 -0.56 -0.94
N GLU A 150 -17.13 -1.76 -0.38
CA GLU A 150 -17.75 -1.98 0.92
C GLU A 150 -16.75 -1.65 2.05
N VAL A 151 -17.08 -0.66 2.87
CA VAL A 151 -16.29 -0.30 4.05
C VAL A 151 -16.74 -1.15 5.25
N ASP A 152 -16.35 -2.43 5.20
CA ASP A 152 -16.61 -3.40 6.25
C ASP A 152 -15.85 -3.08 7.55
N GLN A 153 -16.13 -3.85 8.61
CA GLN A 153 -15.55 -3.59 9.94
C GLN A 153 -14.01 -3.61 9.95
N GLU A 154 -13.37 -4.47 9.17
CA GLU A 154 -11.91 -4.56 9.11
C GLU A 154 -11.32 -3.36 8.35
N LEU A 155 -11.97 -2.93 7.26
CA LEU A 155 -11.56 -1.75 6.51
C LEU A 155 -11.76 -0.47 7.32
N ARG A 156 -12.81 -0.39 8.15
CA ARG A 156 -13.00 0.73 9.09
C ARG A 156 -11.82 0.89 10.04
N TRP A 157 -11.35 -0.20 10.65
CA TRP A 157 -10.15 -0.18 11.49
C TRP A 157 -8.88 0.16 10.71
N THR A 158 -8.79 -0.30 9.47
CA THR A 158 -7.69 0.03 8.56
C THR A 158 -7.62 1.54 8.32
N PHE A 159 -8.76 2.21 8.08
CA PHE A 159 -8.81 3.66 7.87
C PHE A 159 -8.59 4.47 9.16
N LEU A 160 -9.04 3.95 10.31
CA LEU A 160 -8.81 4.61 11.60
C LEU A 160 -7.34 4.63 12.02
N THR A 161 -6.52 3.70 11.54
CA THR A 161 -5.10 3.64 11.87
C THR A 161 -4.31 4.90 11.45
N PRO A 162 -4.28 5.30 10.16
CA PRO A 162 -3.63 6.54 9.74
C PRO A 162 -4.32 7.77 10.32
N LEU A 163 -5.66 7.80 10.40
CA LEU A 163 -6.38 8.92 11.02
C LEU A 163 -5.98 9.13 12.49
N SER A 164 -5.75 8.05 13.23
CA SER A 164 -5.26 8.12 14.61
C SER A 164 -3.81 8.56 14.66
N ALA A 165 -2.95 7.98 13.80
CA ALA A 165 -1.52 8.28 13.74
C ALA A 165 -1.24 9.75 13.39
N HIS A 166 -2.07 10.36 12.56
CA HIS A 166 -2.02 11.78 12.20
C HIS A 166 -2.84 12.68 13.14
N GLY A 167 -3.47 12.12 14.18
CA GLY A 167 -4.24 12.89 15.16
C GLY A 167 -5.56 13.46 14.66
N VAL A 168 -6.08 12.98 13.53
CA VAL A 168 -7.36 13.40 12.93
C VAL A 168 -8.56 12.87 13.74
N VAL A 169 -8.41 11.71 14.39
CA VAL A 169 -9.42 11.14 15.29
C VAL A 169 -8.88 10.99 16.71
N ASP A 170 -9.77 11.10 17.69
CA ASP A 170 -9.45 10.98 19.10
C ASP A 170 -9.83 9.60 19.68
N GLY A 171 -9.57 9.43 20.98
CA GLY A 171 -9.90 8.19 21.67
C GLY A 171 -11.42 7.93 21.75
N ALA A 172 -12.26 8.96 21.69
CA ALA A 172 -13.71 8.79 21.75
C ALA A 172 -14.23 8.13 20.45
N VAL A 173 -13.69 8.52 19.30
CA VAL A 173 -13.98 7.86 18.01
C VAL A 173 -13.60 6.37 18.08
N LEU A 174 -12.42 6.04 18.63
CA LEU A 174 -11.96 4.65 18.75
C LEU A 174 -12.77 3.81 19.75
N VAL A 175 -13.30 4.43 20.81
CA VAL A 175 -14.24 3.78 21.73
C VAL A 175 -15.58 3.52 21.05
N ALA A 176 -16.08 4.49 20.27
CA ALA A 176 -17.31 4.34 19.52
C ALA A 176 -17.17 3.27 18.42
N GLU A 177 -16.01 3.14 17.79
CA GLU A 177 -15.76 2.05 16.84
C GLU A 177 -15.66 0.69 17.53
N LEU A 178 -14.97 0.59 18.68
CA LEU A 178 -14.94 -0.66 19.45
C LEU A 178 -16.35 -1.11 19.87
N ALA A 179 -17.25 -0.19 20.19
CA ALA A 179 -18.64 -0.54 20.50
C ALA A 179 -19.39 -1.18 19.31
N ARG A 180 -18.92 -0.96 18.06
CA ARG A 180 -19.43 -1.63 16.84
C ARG A 180 -18.78 -3.00 16.63
N ASP A 181 -17.56 -3.20 17.11
CA ASP A 181 -16.77 -4.43 16.98
C ASP A 181 -16.22 -4.89 18.34
N ASP A 182 -17.10 -5.36 19.24
CA ASP A 182 -16.72 -5.95 20.53
C ASP A 182 -16.19 -7.38 20.36
N THR A 183 -15.19 -7.53 19.50
CA THR A 183 -14.45 -8.78 19.31
C THR A 183 -13.03 -8.66 19.85
N ALA A 184 -12.35 -9.79 19.97
CA ALA A 184 -10.92 -9.79 20.28
C ALA A 184 -10.09 -9.06 19.21
N SER A 185 -10.55 -9.04 17.94
CA SER A 185 -9.86 -8.30 16.87
C SER A 185 -10.05 -6.79 17.03
N GLY A 186 -11.28 -6.34 17.26
CA GLY A 186 -11.58 -4.94 17.52
C GLY A 186 -10.79 -4.36 18.69
N LYS A 187 -10.63 -5.13 19.77
CA LYS A 187 -9.78 -4.73 20.91
C LYS A 187 -8.31 -4.53 20.52
N ARG A 188 -7.74 -5.42 19.68
CA ARG A 188 -6.36 -5.27 19.19
C ARG A 188 -6.22 -4.05 18.27
N HIS A 189 -7.19 -3.82 17.39
CA HIS A 189 -7.21 -2.65 16.51
C HIS A 189 -7.30 -1.34 17.30
N GLN A 190 -8.18 -1.27 18.29
CA GLN A 190 -8.30 -0.11 19.16
C GLN A 190 -6.97 0.18 19.87
N VAL A 191 -6.33 -0.82 20.47
CA VAL A 191 -5.04 -0.65 21.15
C VAL A 191 -3.98 -0.15 20.16
N ARG A 192 -3.92 -0.70 18.95
CA ARG A 192 -3.00 -0.23 17.90
C ARG A 192 -3.24 1.24 17.54
N CYS A 193 -4.49 1.63 17.34
CA CYS A 193 -4.85 3.01 17.01
C CYS A 193 -4.53 3.96 18.17
N LEU A 194 -4.81 3.58 19.41
CA LEU A 194 -4.48 4.38 20.59
C LEU A 194 -2.96 4.57 20.73
N ALA A 195 -2.18 3.53 20.48
CA ALA A 195 -0.72 3.56 20.54
C ALA A 195 -0.07 4.36 19.39
N SER A 196 -0.72 4.45 18.22
CA SER A 196 -0.19 5.20 17.08
C SER A 196 -0.39 6.72 17.21
N ARG A 197 -1.29 7.17 18.09
CA ARG A 197 -1.61 8.60 18.23
C ARG A 197 -0.38 9.43 18.63
N PRO A 198 -0.28 10.67 18.12
CA PRO A 198 0.74 11.61 18.55
C PRO A 198 0.39 12.13 19.95
N SER A 199 0.75 11.36 20.98
CA SER A 199 0.61 11.74 22.38
C SER A 199 1.98 11.70 23.05
N ASP A 200 2.40 12.82 23.62
CA ASP A 200 3.64 12.92 24.39
C ASP A 200 3.65 11.94 25.57
N VAL A 201 2.47 11.61 26.12
CA VAL A 201 2.31 10.65 27.22
C VAL A 201 2.57 9.21 26.77
N VAL A 202 2.29 8.86 25.51
CA VAL A 202 2.52 7.51 24.97
C VAL A 202 3.98 7.31 24.57
N LYS A 203 4.69 8.36 24.13
CA LYS A 203 6.13 8.30 23.79
C LYS A 203 7.06 8.26 25.01
N ALA A 204 6.53 8.54 26.20
CA ALA A 204 7.29 8.60 27.46
C ALA A 204 7.19 7.33 28.33
N GLN A 205 6.46 6.30 27.88
CA GLN A 205 6.39 4.97 28.49
C GLN A 205 7.11 3.93 27.65
#